data_AF-A0A7X3UFT6-F1
#
_entry.id   AF-A0A7X3UFT6-F1
#
_cell.length_a   1.000
_cell.length_b   1.000
_cell.length_c   1.000
_cell.angle_alpha   90.00
_cell.angle_beta   90.00
_cell.angle_gamma   90.00
#
_symmetry.space_group_name_H-M   'P 1'
#
loop_
_entity.id
_entity.type
_entity.pdbx_description
1 polymer ?
#
loop_
_entity_poly.entity_id
_entity_poly.type
_entity_poly.pdbx_seq_one_letter_code
_entity_poly.pdbx_strand_id
1 'polypeptide(L)' 'MLNSDMTIALRHLGRNKGYALVNILGLAVGMTCAILIFLYVGHELSYDRYHEQADRIYRVVFNDNAKTPRSVGPVLQADF' A
#
# COMPACT_ATOMS: atom_id res chain seq x y z
N MET A 1 24.52 -25.49 25.39
CA MET A 1 24.46 -24.16 26.05
C MET A 1 23.18 -23.42 25.67
N LEU A 2 22.90 -23.16 24.38
CA LEU A 2 21.68 -22.46 23.89
C LEU A 2 20.32 -22.93 24.43
N ASN A 3 20.11 -24.25 24.59
CA ASN A 3 18.83 -24.79 25.07
C ASN A 3 18.48 -24.37 26.51
N SER A 4 19.49 -24.12 27.33
CA SER A 4 19.28 -23.65 28.70
C SER A 4 18.82 -22.20 28.71
N ASP A 5 19.47 -21.35 27.92
CA ASP A 5 19.19 -19.90 27.87
C ASP A 5 17.79 -19.61 27.30
N MET A 6 17.35 -20.35 26.28
CA MET A 6 15.97 -20.25 25.77
C MET A 6 14.93 -20.61 26.83
N THR A 7 15.19 -21.68 27.60
CA THR A 7 14.27 -22.13 28.66
C THR A 7 14.21 -21.13 29.80
N ILE A 8 15.36 -20.54 30.17
CA ILE A 8 15.45 -19.49 31.19
C ILE A 8 14.71 -18.23 30.74
N ALA A 9 14.93 -17.77 29.51
CA ALA A 9 14.24 -16.60 28.94
C ALA A 9 12.72 -16.78 28.93
N LEU A 10 12.22 -17.95 28.50
CA LEU A 10 10.79 -18.27 28.51
C LEU A 10 10.20 -18.26 29.92
N ARG A 11 10.93 -18.79 30.91
CA ARG A 11 10.48 -18.82 32.31
C ARG A 11 10.49 -17.43 32.95
N HIS A 12 11.42 -16.57 32.56
CA HIS A 12 11.46 -15.16 32.96
C HIS A 12 10.32 -14.36 32.35
N LEU A 13 10.02 -14.57 31.06
CA LEU A 13 8.91 -13.92 30.37
C LEU A 13 7.56 -14.30 30.97
N GLY A 14 7.39 -15.57 31.36
CA GLY A 14 6.21 -16.07 32.05
C GLY A 14 6.04 -15.63 33.50
N ARG A 15 7.07 -15.06 34.14
CA ARG A 15 7.01 -14.59 35.54
C ARG A 15 6.43 -13.17 35.66
N ASN A 16 6.64 -12.33 34.65
CA ASN A 16 6.10 -10.96 34.55
C ASN A 16 5.03 -10.83 33.46
N LYS A 17 4.00 -11.68 33.50
CA LYS A 17 2.99 -11.83 32.44
C LYS A 17 2.32 -10.52 32.02
N GLY A 18 1.94 -9.66 32.96
CA GLY A 18 1.25 -8.40 32.64
C GLY A 18 2.12 -7.43 31.83
N TYR A 19 3.36 -7.22 32.29
CA TYR A 19 4.31 -6.33 31.61
C TYR A 19 4.76 -6.90 30.26
N ALA A 20 5.04 -8.21 30.21
CA ALA A 20 5.41 -8.89 28.98
C ALA A 20 4.28 -8.83 27.95
N LEU A 21 3.02 -9.03 28.35
CA LEU A 21 1.86 -8.98 27.47
C LEU A 21 1.71 -7.59 26.82
N VAL A 22 1.73 -6.53 27.62
CA VAL A 22 1.59 -5.15 27.09
C VAL A 22 2.73 -4.82 26.13
N ASN A 23 3.97 -5.21 26.47
CA ASN A 23 5.13 -4.91 25.63
C ASN A 23 5.10 -5.69 24.30
N ILE A 24 4.74 -6.97 24.34
CA ILE A 24 4.63 -7.81 23.14
C ILE A 24 3.46 -7.36 22.27
N LEU A 25 2.30 -7.05 22.86
CA LEU A 25 1.14 -6.57 22.11
C LEU A 25 1.41 -5.21 21.47
N GLY A 26 2.00 -4.27 22.20
CA GLY A 26 2.37 -2.96 21.66
C GLY A 26 3.35 -3.08 20.48
N LEU A 27 4.38 -3.92 20.63
CA LEU A 27 5.34 -4.20 19.56
C LEU A 27 4.68 -4.88 18.35
N ALA A 28 3.82 -5.88 18.58
CA ALA A 28 3.14 -6.61 17.53
C ALA A 28 2.18 -5.71 16.74
N VAL A 29 1.40 -4.88 17.42
CA VAL A 29 0.49 -3.91 16.79
C VAL A 29 1.28 -2.87 16.00
N GLY A 30 2.37 -2.33 16.57
CA GLY A 30 3.24 -1.38 15.88
C GLY A 30 3.86 -1.95 14.60
N MET A 31 4.40 -3.18 14.66
CA MET A 31 4.90 -3.88 13.47
C MET A 31 3.80 -4.14 12.45
N THR A 32 2.62 -4.58 12.88
CA THR A 32 1.50 -4.86 11.98
C THR A 32 1.08 -3.60 11.23
N CYS A 33 0.91 -2.48 11.94
CA CYS A 33 0.60 -1.19 11.32
C CYS A 33 1.69 -0.75 10.33
N ALA A 34 2.97 -0.85 10.70
CA ALA A 34 4.08 -0.48 9.82
C ALA A 34 4.11 -1.33 8.53
N ILE A 35 3.90 -2.65 8.65
CA ILE A 35 3.84 -3.57 7.51
C ILE A 35 2.63 -3.24 6.62
N LEU A 36 1.46 -2.99 7.20
CA LEU A 36 0.25 -2.64 6.44
C LEU A 36 0.43 -1.34 5.67
N ILE A 37 1.01 -0.31 6.29
CA ILE A 37 1.31 0.97 5.60
C ILE A 37 2.31 0.73 4.47
N PHE A 38 3.39 -0.03 4.73
CA PHE A 38 4.38 -0.34 3.70
C PHE A 38 3.77 -1.10 2.52
N LEU A 39 2.89 -2.07 2.80
CA LEU A 39 2.18 -2.83 1.77
C LEU A 39 1.23 -1.94 0.98
N TYR A 40 0.50 -1.05 1.64
CA TYR A 40 -0.41 -0.11 1.00
C TYR A 40 0.34 0.87 0.09
N VAL A 41 1.43 1.46 0.58
CA VAL A 41 2.28 2.35 -0.20
C VAL A 41 2.91 1.60 -1.38
N GLY A 42 3.40 0.38 -1.16
CA GLY A 42 3.91 -0.48 -2.23
C GLY A 42 2.83 -0.79 -3.28
N HIS A 43 1.58 -1.00 -2.87
CA HIS A 43 0.45 -1.22 -3.76
C HIS A 43 0.12 0.04 -4.57
N GLU A 44 0.03 1.21 -3.92
CA GLU A 44 -0.21 2.52 -4.58
C GLU A 44 0.88 2.85 -5.61
N LEU A 45 2.17 2.75 -5.24
CA LEU A 45 3.27 2.99 -6.17
C LEU A 45 3.35 1.92 -7.27
N SER A 46 2.93 0.68 -6.98
CA SER A 46 2.86 -0.37 -8.01
C SER A 46 1.68 -0.15 -8.95
N TYR A 47 0.58 0.44 -8.51
CA TYR A 47 -0.54 0.83 -9.37
C TYR A 47 -0.14 1.94 -10.35
N ASP A 48 0.60 2.94 -9.87
CA ASP A 48 1.19 4.01 -10.69
C ASP A 48 2.20 3.47 -11.72
N ARG A 49 2.82 2.32 -11.43
CA ARG A 49 3.76 1.63 -12.32
C ARG A 49 3.22 0.36 -12.99
N TYR A 50 1.93 0.02 -12.80
CA TYR A 50 1.35 -1.18 -13.41
C TYR A 50 1.11 -1.01 -14.92
N HIS A 51 1.25 0.22 -15.42
CA HIS A 51 1.26 0.51 -16.83
C HIS A 51 2.70 0.48 -17.37
N GLU A 52 3.01 -0.57 -18.12
CA GLU A 52 4.30 -0.81 -18.82
C GLU A 52 4.71 0.33 -19.78
N GLN A 53 3.80 1.27 -20.07
CA GLN A 53 4.01 2.46 -20.90
C GLN A 53 3.40 3.72 -20.27
N ALA A 54 3.54 3.93 -18.95
CA ALA A 54 3.04 5.13 -18.26
C ALA A 54 3.50 6.46 -18.89
N ASP A 55 4.66 6.47 -19.56
CA ASP A 55 5.21 7.61 -20.30
C ASP A 55 4.42 7.97 -21.59
N ARG A 56 3.51 7.08 -22.03
CA ARG A 56 2.71 7.24 -23.27
C ARG A 56 1.21 7.25 -23.04
N ILE A 57 0.74 7.07 -21.81
CA ILE A 57 -0.70 7.09 -21.49
C ILE A 57 -1.12 8.53 -21.24
N TYR A 58 -1.56 9.18 -22.31
CA TYR A 58 -2.25 10.46 -22.22
C TYR A 58 -3.73 10.22 -21.86
N ARG A 59 -4.18 10.74 -20.72
CA ARG A 59 -5.59 10.78 -20.35
C ARG A 59 -6.32 11.75 -21.29
N VAL A 60 -7.19 11.23 -22.15
CA VAL A 60 -8.10 12.06 -22.95
C VAL A 60 -9.15 12.64 -22.01
N VAL A 61 -8.87 13.82 -21.46
CA VAL A 61 -9.84 14.59 -20.71
C VAL A 61 -10.68 15.34 -21.73
N PHE A 62 -11.91 14.88 -21.98
CA PHE A 62 -12.95 15.72 -22.57
C PHE A 62 -13.25 16.82 -21.57
N ASN A 63 -12.46 17.88 -21.63
CA ASN A 63 -12.79 19.14 -21.02
C ASN A 63 -13.81 19.79 -21.95
N ASP A 64 -14.99 20.20 -21.47
CA ASP A 64 -15.95 20.98 -22.27
C ASP A 64 -15.36 22.33 -22.77
N ASN A 65 -14.14 22.65 -22.35
CA ASN A 65 -13.33 23.78 -22.79
C ASN A 65 -12.14 23.36 -23.69
N ALA A 66 -12.06 22.09 -24.11
CA ALA A 66 -11.05 21.64 -25.05
C ALA A 66 -11.40 22.20 -26.43
N LYS A 67 -10.58 23.15 -26.91
CA LYS A 67 -10.57 23.57 -28.31
C LYS A 67 -10.01 22.42 -29.16
N THR A 68 -10.77 21.34 -29.28
CA THR A 68 -10.50 20.30 -30.28
C THR A 68 -10.57 20.95 -31.66
N PRO A 69 -9.71 20.55 -32.61
CA PRO A 69 -9.87 20.95 -34.00
C PRO A 69 -11.29 20.60 -34.44
N ARG A 70 -11.99 21.59 -35.01
CA ARG A 70 -13.41 21.56 -35.38
C ARG A 70 -13.80 20.42 -36.35
N SER A 71 -12.85 19.62 -36.81
CA SER A 71 -13.02 18.50 -37.74
C SER A 71 -13.50 17.20 -37.11
N VAL A 72 -13.30 16.97 -35.81
CA VAL A 72 -13.70 15.72 -35.13
C VAL A 72 -15.02 15.81 -34.37
N GLY A 73 -15.49 17.03 -34.08
CA GLY A 73 -16.79 17.25 -33.42
C GLY A 73 -17.99 16.69 -34.20
N PRO A 74 -18.11 16.92 -35.53
CA PRO A 74 -19.26 16.46 -36.30
C PRO A 74 -19.33 14.94 -36.49
N VAL A 75 -18.17 14.25 -36.51
CA VAL A 75 -18.10 12.81 -36.83
C VAL A 75 -18.57 11.98 -35.63
N LEU A 76 -18.28 12.41 -34.42
CA LEU A 76 -18.70 11.72 -33.19
C LEU A 76 -20.20 11.87 -32.89
N GLN A 77 -20.85 12.90 -33.43
CA GLN A 77 -22.30 13.11 -33.28
C GLN A 77 -23.13 12.35 -34.32
N ALA A 78 -22.50 11.85 -35.39
CA ALA A 78 -23.17 11.08 -36.44
C ALA A 78 -23.22 9.57 -36.14
N ASP A 79 -22.34 9.07 -35.27
CA ASP A 79 -22.21 7.65 -34.91
C ASP A 79 -22.97 7.26 -33.62
N PHE A 80 -23.66 8.20 -32.96
CA PHE A 80 -24.54 7.95 -31.81
C PHE A 80 -25.96 8.51 -32.02
#